data_AF-A0A2M7TQW4-F1
#
_entry.id   AF-A0A2M7TQW4-F1
#
_cell.length_a   1.000
_cell.length_b   1.000
_cell.length_c   1.000
_cell.angle_alpha   90.00
_cell.angle_beta   90.00
_cell.angle_gamma   90.00
#
_symmetry.space_group_name_H-M   'P 1'
#
loop_
_entity.id
_entity.type
_entity.pdbx_description
1 polymer ?
#
loop_
_entity_poly.entity_id
_entity_poly.type
_entity_poly.pdbx_seq_one_letter_code
_entity_poly.pdbx_strand_id
1 'polypeptide(L)'
;MAIQKKKKKSRLAFLSSGYFIGFVLIALILVSSSVVKEVYRRHMINKEIAELKREIEEMEDENKNLGGLISYLKSEDYKEKEAKAKLDLKKPGEDVVIIPPKAKSDTTSSEYQIEKEKEKVEDTRKNPEKWWQYFFGVQKNNK
;
A
#
# COMPACT_ATOMS: atom_id res chain seq x y z
N MET A 1 -4.62 57.53 -76.27
CA MET A 1 -3.81 56.35 -75.91
C MET A 1 -4.50 55.60 -74.78
N ALA A 2 -5.04 54.40 -75.03
CA ALA A 2 -5.63 53.56 -73.99
C ALA A 2 -4.62 52.45 -73.61
N ILE A 3 -4.12 52.49 -72.38
CA ILE A 3 -3.19 51.50 -71.85
C ILE A 3 -4.01 50.30 -71.34
N GLN A 4 -4.02 49.20 -72.09
CA GLN A 4 -4.59 47.94 -71.63
C GLN A 4 -3.66 47.27 -70.60
N LYS A 5 -4.06 47.24 -69.34
CA LYS A 5 -3.38 46.47 -68.28
C LYS A 5 -3.73 44.98 -68.44
N LYS A 6 -2.80 44.18 -68.96
CA LYS A 6 -2.91 42.71 -68.97
C LYS A 6 -2.89 42.18 -67.54
N LYS A 7 -4.00 41.61 -67.07
CA LYS A 7 -4.08 40.87 -65.80
C LYS A 7 -3.20 39.63 -65.89
N LYS A 8 -2.10 39.62 -65.15
CA LYS A 8 -1.17 38.49 -65.01
C LYS A 8 -1.90 37.39 -64.22
N LYS A 9 -2.53 36.42 -64.91
CA LYS A 9 -3.12 35.23 -64.26
C LYS A 9 -2.00 34.51 -63.51
N SER A 10 -2.12 34.47 -62.19
CA SER A 10 -1.13 33.87 -61.30
C SER A 10 -1.14 32.35 -61.44
N ARG A 11 0.05 31.75 -61.55
CA ARG A 11 0.27 30.29 -61.60
C ARG A 11 -0.27 29.54 -60.37
N LEU A 12 -0.69 30.27 -59.34
CA LEU A 12 -1.25 29.79 -58.09
C LEU A 12 -2.77 29.59 -58.11
N ALA A 13 -3.48 30.04 -59.16
CA ALA A 13 -4.93 29.89 -59.28
C ALA A 13 -5.38 28.41 -59.42
N PHE A 14 -4.47 27.50 -59.76
CA PHE A 14 -4.75 26.05 -59.78
C PHE A 14 -4.77 25.43 -58.38
N LEU A 15 -4.03 25.99 -57.41
CA LEU A 15 -4.05 25.53 -56.02
C LEU A 15 -5.30 26.01 -55.25
N SER A 16 -6.00 27.03 -55.75
CA SER A 16 -7.25 27.54 -55.17
C SER A 16 -8.51 26.89 -55.75
N SER A 17 -8.37 25.86 -56.58
CA SER A 17 -9.51 25.08 -57.08
C SER A 17 -9.95 24.09 -56.01
N GLY A 18 -11.25 24.04 -55.69
CA GLY A 18 -11.80 23.16 -54.65
C GLY A 18 -11.48 21.67 -54.84
N TYR A 19 -11.15 21.25 -56.07
CA TYR A 19 -10.69 19.89 -56.35
C TYR A 19 -9.25 19.63 -55.87
N PHE A 20 -8.36 20.62 -55.94
CA PHE A 20 -6.99 20.48 -55.45
C PHE A 20 -6.96 20.39 -53.92
N ILE A 21 -7.76 21.20 -53.22
CA ILE A 21 -7.86 21.13 -51.76
C ILE A 21 -8.47 19.80 -51.31
N GLY A 22 -9.48 19.30 -52.01
CA GLY A 22 -10.09 17.99 -51.73
C GLY A 22 -9.09 16.84 -51.90
N PHE A 23 -8.28 16.86 -52.98
CA PHE A 23 -7.24 15.85 -53.20
C PHE A 23 -6.17 15.86 -52.09
N VAL A 24 -5.72 17.05 -51.68
CA VAL A 24 -4.74 17.19 -50.58
C VAL A 24 -5.31 16.69 -49.25
N LEU A 25 -6.58 16.97 -48.96
CA LEU A 25 -7.25 16.46 -47.77
C LEU A 25 -7.34 14.93 -47.77
N ILE A 26 -7.69 14.31 -48.90
CA ILE A 26 -7.73 12.85 -49.04
C ILE A 26 -6.33 12.26 -48.81
N ALA A 27 -5.30 12.83 -49.44
CA ALA A 27 -3.92 12.40 -49.24
C ALA A 27 -3.49 12.51 -47.76
N LEU A 28 -3.85 13.62 -47.09
CA LEU A 28 -3.58 13.81 -45.67
C LEU A 28 -4.29 12.76 -44.79
N ILE A 29 -5.56 12.44 -45.07
CA ILE A 29 -6.30 11.42 -44.32
C ILE A 29 -5.63 10.05 -44.46
N LEU A 30 -5.21 9.67 -45.67
CA LEU A 30 -4.54 8.40 -45.92
C LEU A 30 -3.22 8.28 -45.14
N VAL A 31 -2.37 9.31 -45.18
CA VAL A 31 -1.12 9.33 -44.42
C VAL A 31 -1.39 9.36 -42.92
N SER A 32 -2.32 10.19 -42.46
CA SER A 32 -2.68 10.30 -41.04
C SER A 32 -3.21 8.99 -40.48
N SER A 33 -4.01 8.24 -41.25
CA SER A 33 -4.53 6.94 -40.81
C SER A 33 -3.43 5.93 -40.49
N SER A 34 -2.34 5.94 -41.27
CA SER A 34 -1.19 5.06 -41.07
C SER A 34 -0.42 5.44 -39.80
N VAL A 35 -0.24 6.74 -39.56
CA VAL A 35 0.42 7.25 -38.36
C VAL A 35 -0.40 6.95 -37.11
N VAL A 36 -1.71 7.17 -37.15
CA VAL A 36 -2.61 6.90 -36.02
C VAL A 36 -2.56 5.41 -35.64
N LYS A 37 -2.59 4.50 -36.62
CA LYS A 37 -2.50 3.06 -36.37
C LYS A 37 -1.16 2.67 -35.73
N GLU A 38 -0.06 3.25 -36.21
CA GLU A 38 1.28 3.02 -35.67
C GLU A 38 1.40 3.51 -34.22
N VAL A 39 0.92 4.72 -33.94
CA VAL A 39 0.92 5.31 -32.60
C VAL A 39 0.07 4.47 -31.65
N TYR A 40 -1.11 4.04 -32.07
CA TYR A 40 -1.97 3.17 -31.28
C TYR A 40 -1.28 1.84 -30.94
N ARG A 41 -0.66 1.19 -31.94
CA ARG A 41 0.09 -0.06 -31.73
C ARG A 41 1.24 0.13 -30.75
N ARG A 42 2.02 1.21 -30.91
CA ARG A 42 3.12 1.54 -30.00
C ARG A 42 2.63 1.78 -28.57
N HIS A 43 1.50 2.48 -28.41
CA HIS A 43 0.93 2.71 -27.10
C HIS A 43 0.50 1.40 -26.42
N MET A 44 -0.17 0.50 -27.16
CA MET A 44 -0.54 -0.82 -26.65
C MET A 44 0.67 -1.66 -26.23
N ILE A 45 1.71 -1.71 -27.07
CA ILE A 45 2.96 -2.43 -26.75
C ILE A 45 3.62 -1.85 -25.50
N ASN A 46 3.72 -0.51 -25.40
CA ASN A 46 4.33 0.13 -24.23
C ASN A 46 3.54 -0.13 -22.95
N LYS A 47 2.20 -0.21 -23.05
CA LYS A 47 1.35 -0.59 -21.91
C LYS A 47 1.63 -2.01 -21.47
N GLU A 48 1.70 -2.95 -22.41
CA GLU A 48 2.01 -4.36 -22.13
C GLU A 48 3.41 -4.52 -21.53
N ILE A 49 4.41 -3.80 -22.04
CA ILE A 49 5.76 -3.75 -21.45
C ILE A 49 5.72 -3.23 -20.01
N ALA A 50 4.94 -2.17 -19.73
CA ALA A 50 4.82 -1.63 -18.39
C ALA A 50 4.14 -2.61 -17.43
N GLU A 51 3.12 -3.33 -17.90
CA GLU A 51 2.42 -4.36 -17.13
C GLU A 51 3.33 -5.54 -16.81
N LEU A 52 4.03 -6.08 -17.81
CA LEU A 52 5.01 -7.17 -17.63
C LEU A 52 6.15 -6.77 -16.69
N LYS A 53 6.65 -5.54 -16.77
CA LYS A 53 7.67 -5.05 -15.83
C LYS A 53 7.17 -5.02 -14.40
N ARG A 54 5.92 -4.57 -14.19
CA ARG A 54 5.31 -4.55 -12.86
C ARG A 54 5.14 -5.98 -12.31
N GLU A 55 4.73 -6.92 -13.16
CA GLU A 55 4.60 -8.32 -12.78
C GLU A 55 5.95 -8.94 -12.39
N ILE A 56 7.03 -8.62 -13.11
CA ILE A 56 8.39 -9.03 -12.74
C ILE A 56 8.80 -8.47 -11.37
N GLU A 57 8.58 -7.18 -11.13
CA GLU A 57 8.90 -6.55 -9.84
C GLU A 57 8.12 -7.22 -8.68
N GLU A 58 6.83 -7.50 -8.89
CA GLU A 58 5.99 -8.18 -7.90
C GLU A 58 6.50 -9.60 -7.60
N MET A 59 6.84 -10.37 -8.64
CA MET A 59 7.41 -11.72 -8.48
C MET A 59 8.78 -11.71 -7.80
N GLU A 60 9.63 -10.73 -8.11
CA GLU A 60 10.93 -10.59 -7.46
C GLU A 60 10.79 -10.29 -5.96
N ASP A 61 9.86 -9.41 -5.60
CA ASP A 61 9.61 -9.08 -4.20
C ASP A 61 8.96 -10.24 -3.45
N GLU A 62 8.04 -10.98 -4.07
CA GLU A 62 7.49 -12.22 -3.50
C GLU A 62 8.60 -13.25 -3.27
N ASN A 63 9.50 -13.44 -4.24
CA ASN A 63 10.62 -14.37 -4.11
C ASN A 63 11.57 -13.96 -2.96
N LYS A 64 11.88 -12.65 -2.82
CA LYS A 64 12.67 -12.15 -1.68
C LYS A 64 11.98 -12.42 -0.34
N ASN A 65 10.67 -12.18 -0.26
CA ASN A 65 9.88 -12.42 0.95
C ASN A 65 9.87 -13.90 1.34
N LEU A 66 9.64 -14.79 0.37
CA LEU A 66 9.69 -16.24 0.56
C LEU A 66 11.09 -16.70 0.98
N GLY A 67 12.14 -16.17 0.35
CA GLY A 67 13.53 -16.44 0.75
C GLY A 67 13.84 -15.99 2.18
N GLY A 68 13.34 -14.83 2.59
CA GLY A 68 13.44 -14.32 3.95
C GLY A 68 12.71 -15.20 4.96
N LEU A 69 11.49 -15.62 4.64
CA LEU A 69 10.71 -16.54 5.47
C LEU A 69 11.41 -17.89 5.62
N ILE A 70 11.91 -18.48 4.53
CA ILE A 70 12.67 -19.73 4.57
C ILE A 70 13.91 -19.57 5.47
N SER A 71 14.61 -18.44 5.37
CA SER A 71 15.79 -18.15 6.18
C SER A 71 15.43 -18.03 7.67
N TYR A 72 14.34 -17.35 7.99
CA TYR A 72 13.81 -17.26 9.36
C TYR A 72 13.43 -18.64 9.92
N LEU A 73 12.70 -19.45 9.15
CA LEU A 73 12.31 -20.80 9.58
C LEU A 73 13.51 -21.76 9.75
N LYS A 74 14.61 -21.52 9.03
CA LYS A 74 15.87 -22.26 9.18
C LYS A 74 16.73 -21.77 10.35
N SER A 75 16.46 -20.58 10.89
CA SER A 75 17.26 -19.99 11.96
C SER A 75 17.21 -20.82 13.24
N GLU A 76 18.30 -20.76 14.02
CA GLU A 76 18.37 -21.43 15.32
C GLU A 76 17.35 -20.85 16.31
N ASP A 77 17.06 -19.54 16.23
CA ASP A 77 16.04 -18.89 17.07
C ASP A 77 14.64 -19.47 16.84
N TYR A 78 14.28 -19.75 15.58
CA TYR A 78 13.00 -20.39 15.26
C TYR A 78 12.97 -21.84 15.74
N LYS A 79 14.06 -22.60 15.55
CA LYS A 79 14.16 -23.97 16.06
C LYS A 79 14.06 -24.02 17.58
N GLU A 80 14.69 -23.09 18.28
CA GLU A 80 14.62 -22.97 19.73
C GLU A 80 13.20 -22.62 20.19
N LYS A 81 12.55 -21.66 19.53
CA LYS A 81 11.15 -21.31 19.82
C LYS A 81 10.21 -22.49 19.64
N GLU A 82 10.35 -23.24 18.55
CA GLU A 82 9.57 -24.45 18.30
C GLU A 82 9.89 -25.57 19.29
N ALA A 83 11.16 -25.75 19.68
CA ALA A 83 11.59 -26.72 20.68
C ALA A 83 11.00 -26.39 22.07
N LYS A 84 11.03 -25.13 22.48
CA LYS A 84 10.37 -24.65 23.71
C LYS A 84 8.86 -24.90 23.67
N ALA A 85 8.22 -24.59 22.56
CA ALA A 85 6.76 -24.69 22.43
C ALA A 85 6.24 -26.13 22.34
N LYS A 86 6.98 -27.04 21.67
CA LYS A 86 6.51 -28.40 21.39
C LYS A 86 7.07 -29.47 22.31
N LEU A 87 8.26 -29.23 22.86
CA LEU A 87 9.01 -30.23 23.61
C LEU A 87 9.27 -29.78 25.05
N ASP A 88 8.74 -28.62 25.47
CA ASP A 88 9.02 -27.96 26.76
C ASP A 88 10.54 -27.93 27.06
N LEU A 89 11.36 -27.85 26.00
CA LEU A 89 12.81 -27.93 26.10
C LEU A 89 13.36 -26.63 26.68
N LYS A 90 14.14 -26.76 27.76
CA LYS A 90 14.79 -25.65 28.46
C LYS A 90 16.29 -25.67 28.24
N LYS A 91 16.90 -24.49 28.12
CA LYS A 91 18.36 -24.39 28.14
C LYS A 91 18.88 -24.67 29.55
N PRO A 92 20.10 -25.23 29.71
CA PRO A 92 20.71 -25.39 31.02
C PRO A 92 20.89 -24.01 31.68
N GLY A 93 20.17 -23.77 32.78
CA GLY A 93 20.15 -22.50 33.52
C GLY A 93 18.84 -21.70 33.47
N GLU A 94 17.79 -22.21 32.84
CA GLU A 94 16.47 -21.55 32.75
C GLU A 94 15.49 -22.05 33.84
N ASP A 95 15.00 -21.16 34.71
CA ASP A 95 14.02 -21.46 35.76
C ASP A 95 12.58 -21.34 35.24
N VAL A 96 11.81 -22.43 35.33
CA VAL A 96 10.40 -22.49 34.90
C VAL A 96 9.50 -22.26 36.10
N VAL A 97 8.76 -21.14 36.10
CA VAL A 97 7.76 -20.84 37.13
C VAL A 97 6.38 -21.32 36.65
N ILE A 98 5.91 -22.42 37.22
CA ILE A 98 4.54 -22.91 36.98
C ILE A 98 3.60 -22.10 37.87
N ILE A 99 2.73 -21.30 37.26
CA ILE A 99 1.68 -20.57 37.98
C ILE A 99 0.44 -21.47 38.02
N PRO A 100 0.10 -22.08 39.16
CA PRO A 100 -1.13 -22.86 39.24
C PRO A 100 -2.34 -21.95 38.99
N PRO A 101 -3.35 -22.42 38.23
CA PRO A 101 -4.61 -21.69 38.12
C PRO A 101 -5.14 -21.54 39.54
N LYS A 102 -5.43 -20.30 39.96
CA LYS A 102 -5.93 -19.98 41.30
C LYS A 102 -7.16 -20.85 41.59
N ALA A 103 -6.94 -21.99 42.24
CA ALA A 103 -7.97 -22.63 43.02
C ALA A 103 -8.35 -21.60 44.08
N LYS A 104 -9.63 -21.25 44.09
CA LYS A 104 -10.24 -20.51 45.18
C LYS A 104 -10.04 -21.35 46.45
N SER A 105 -9.03 -21.04 47.23
CA SER A 105 -8.91 -21.50 48.61
C SER A 105 -8.17 -20.45 49.40
N ASP A 106 -8.90 -19.93 50.38
CA ASP A 106 -8.46 -18.99 51.38
C ASP A 106 -7.20 -19.44 52.13
N THR A 107 -6.49 -18.43 52.62
CA THR A 107 -5.58 -18.46 53.78
C THR A 107 -4.22 -19.14 53.57
N THR A 108 -3.19 -18.30 53.38
CA THR A 108 -2.11 -18.17 54.38
C THR A 108 -1.34 -16.87 54.15
N SER A 109 -1.17 -16.15 55.24
CA SER A 109 -0.59 -14.83 55.44
C SER A 109 0.77 -14.61 54.76
N SER A 110 0.86 -13.52 54.01
CA SER A 110 2.05 -12.69 54.01
C SER A 110 1.58 -11.24 54.12
N GLU A 111 1.77 -10.72 55.33
CA GLU A 111 1.44 -9.38 55.74
C GLU A 111 2.37 -8.39 55.01
N TYR A 112 1.87 -7.83 53.91
CA TYR A 112 2.32 -6.55 53.41
C TYR A 112 1.18 -5.57 53.60
N GLN A 113 1.22 -4.86 54.72
CA GLN A 113 0.34 -3.73 54.98
C GLN A 113 0.72 -2.59 54.03
N ILE A 114 0.01 -2.48 52.91
CA ILE A 114 -0.12 -1.23 52.19
C ILE A 114 -1.46 -0.64 52.60
N GLU A 115 -1.34 0.44 53.36
CA GLU A 115 -2.37 1.33 53.84
C GLU A 115 -3.46 1.56 52.76
N LYS A 116 -4.61 0.93 52.98
CA LYS A 116 -5.84 1.18 52.22
C LYS A 116 -6.66 2.20 52.98
N GLU A 117 -6.53 3.45 52.58
CA GLU A 117 -7.61 4.41 52.72
C GLU A 117 -7.78 5.20 51.43
N LYS A 118 -8.53 4.62 50.49
CA LYS A 118 -9.49 5.35 49.64
C LYS A 118 -10.67 4.44 49.37
N GLU A 119 -11.77 4.81 50.00
CA GLU A 119 -13.16 4.47 49.73
C GLU A 119 -13.38 3.83 48.35
N LYS A 120 -13.77 2.54 48.33
CA LYS A 120 -14.27 1.88 47.13
C LYS A 120 -15.63 2.49 46.79
N VAL A 121 -15.63 3.57 46.03
CA VAL A 121 -16.79 3.93 45.22
C VAL A 121 -16.92 2.83 44.17
N GLU A 122 -17.96 2.00 44.27
CA GLU A 122 -18.32 1.07 43.19
C GLU A 122 -18.63 1.90 41.95
N ASP A 123 -17.67 1.97 41.04
CA ASP A 123 -17.83 2.66 39.79
C ASP A 123 -18.73 1.85 38.85
N THR A 124 -20.03 2.16 38.90
CA THR A 124 -21.11 1.54 38.10
C THR A 124 -21.02 1.83 36.60
N ARG A 125 -20.04 2.62 36.14
CA ARG A 125 -19.88 2.97 34.73
C ARG A 125 -19.52 1.75 33.89
N LYS A 126 -20.07 1.71 32.68
CA LYS A 126 -19.81 0.63 31.71
C LYS A 126 -18.38 0.74 31.20
N ASN A 127 -17.79 -0.39 30.81
CA ASN A 127 -16.40 -0.45 30.35
C ASN A 127 -16.03 0.61 29.29
N PRO A 128 -16.86 0.91 28.27
CA PRO A 128 -16.53 1.94 27.27
C PRO A 128 -16.34 3.35 27.86
N GLU A 129 -17.14 3.72 28.85
CA GLU A 129 -17.05 5.04 29.51
C GLU A 129 -15.76 5.17 30.32
N LYS A 130 -15.31 4.07 30.93
CA LYS A 130 -14.03 4.00 31.65
C LYS A 130 -12.86 4.25 30.71
N TRP A 131 -12.88 3.64 29.52
CA TRP A 131 -11.85 3.87 28.49
C TRP A 131 -11.85 5.30 28.00
N TRP A 132 -13.03 5.87 27.73
CA TRP A 132 -13.12 7.27 27.30
C TRP A 132 -12.54 8.24 28.33
N GLN A 133 -12.85 8.05 29.62
CA GLN A 133 -12.26 8.86 30.68
C GLN A 133 -10.74 8.64 30.80
N TYR A 134 -10.25 7.42 30.63
CA TYR A 134 -8.81 7.16 30.68
C TYR A 134 -8.05 7.91 29.58
N PHE A 135 -8.58 7.89 28.36
CA PHE A 135 -7.91 8.49 27.20
C PHE A 135 -8.15 9.99 27.05
N PHE A 136 -9.30 10.50 27.49
CA PHE A 136 -9.74 11.88 27.21
C PHE A 136 -10.22 12.64 28.46
N GLY A 137 -10.15 12.05 29.64
CA GLY A 137 -10.54 12.68 30.90
C GLY A 137 -9.51 13.73 31.32
N VAL A 138 -9.90 15.00 31.27
CA VAL A 138 -9.10 16.11 31.80
C VAL A 138 -9.15 16.05 33.33
N GLN A 139 -8.03 15.65 33.95
CA GLN A 139 -7.81 15.80 35.39
C GLN A 139 -7.72 17.30 35.71
N LYS A 140 -8.80 17.86 36.27
CA LYS A 140 -8.79 19.24 36.76
C LYS A 140 -8.01 19.26 38.07
N ASN A 141 -6.70 19.49 37.98
CA ASN A 141 -5.86 19.79 39.13
C ASN A 141 -6.33 21.10 39.77
N ASN A 142 -7.07 21.00 40.88
CA ASN A 142 -7.28 22.14 41.76
C ASN A 142 -6.06 22.27 42.69
N LYS A 143 -5.54 23.50 42.72
CA LYS A 143 -4.43 23.97 43.55
C LYS A 143 -4.80 24.01 45.03
#